data_AF-A0A523QCL7-F1
#
_entry.id   AF-A0A523QCL7-F1
#
_cell.length_a   1.000
_cell.length_b   1.000
_cell.length_c   1.000
_cell.angle_alpha   90.00
_cell.angle_beta   90.00
_cell.angle_gamma   90.00
#
_symmetry.space_group_name_H-M   'P 1'
#
loop_
_entity.id
_entity.type
_entity.pdbx_description
1 polymer ?
#
loop_
_entity_poly.entity_id
_entity_poly.type
_entity_poly.pdbx_seq_one_letter_code
_entity_poly.pdbx_strand_id
1 'polypeptide(L)'
;MRIEKTREIGFCFGVKRAVEILEKVCRERGGVETLGAVVHNQQVLQRLAGIGVKVAKDIDDIEGKAVAISSHGVAPEVEEKIKARKIDIVDTTCPFVHRLQAAARRLAQAGFLVVIYGDADHTEVRGVLGWAEGKGLATLDEKDIFKLEPLPRRIGVLSQTTQIPADFVNFVKKLID
;
A
#
# COMPACT_ATOMS: atom_id res chain seq x y z
N MET A 1 -10.19 -27.75 28.56
CA MET A 1 -9.42 -26.96 27.58
C MET A 1 -9.55 -25.49 27.95
N ARG A 2 -8.44 -24.78 28.18
CA ARG A 2 -8.43 -23.34 28.49
C ARG A 2 -8.04 -22.59 27.21
N ILE A 3 -8.91 -21.71 26.72
CA ILE A 3 -8.63 -20.84 25.57
C ILE A 3 -8.19 -19.49 26.12
N GLU A 4 -7.00 -19.04 25.71
CA GLU A 4 -6.50 -17.70 26.02
C GLU A 4 -6.58 -16.83 24.77
N LYS A 5 -7.17 -15.64 24.92
CA LYS A 5 -7.41 -14.70 23.83
C LYS A 5 -6.59 -13.43 24.09
N THR A 6 -5.85 -12.99 23.08
CA THR A 6 -5.13 -11.71 23.15
C THR A 6 -6.11 -10.53 23.23
N ARG A 7 -5.66 -9.42 23.81
CA ARG A 7 -6.47 -8.20 23.99
C ARG A 7 -6.82 -7.53 22.66
N GLU A 8 -5.95 -7.66 21.66
CA GLU A 8 -6.13 -7.05 20.35
C GLU A 8 -6.24 -8.13 19.28
N ILE A 9 -7.45 -8.32 18.74
CA ILE A 9 -7.71 -9.17 17.58
C ILE A 9 -8.69 -8.50 16.61
N GLY A 10 -8.61 -8.86 15.34
CA GLY A 10 -9.57 -8.44 14.31
C GLY A 10 -9.01 -7.35 13.40
N PHE A 11 -9.89 -6.49 12.89
CA PHE A 11 -9.51 -5.48 11.90
C PHE A 11 -8.65 -4.39 12.54
N CYS A 12 -7.52 -4.09 11.89
CA CYS A 12 -6.83 -2.85 12.14
C CYS A 12 -7.68 -1.67 11.67
N PHE A 13 -7.34 -0.47 12.13
CA PHE A 13 -8.00 0.78 11.75
C PHE A 13 -8.09 0.96 10.22
N GLY A 14 -7.02 0.64 9.47
CA GLY A 14 -6.99 0.79 8.01
C GLY A 14 -8.00 -0.10 7.29
N VAL A 15 -8.09 -1.37 7.69
CA VAL A 15 -9.06 -2.34 7.15
C VAL A 15 -10.49 -1.89 7.46
N LYS A 16 -10.76 -1.51 8.72
CA LYS A 16 -12.09 -1.05 9.13
C LYS A 16 -12.53 0.17 8.32
N ARG A 17 -11.65 1.17 8.18
CA ARG A 17 -11.89 2.38 7.38
C ARG A 17 -12.20 2.03 5.92
N ALA A 18 -11.41 1.15 5.30
CA ALA A 18 -11.61 0.78 3.89
C ALA A 18 -12.98 0.12 3.66
N VAL A 19 -13.37 -0.79 4.56
CA VAL A 19 -14.69 -1.45 4.52
C VAL A 19 -15.82 -0.42 4.69
N GLU A 20 -15.72 0.49 5.67
CA GLU A 20 -16.74 1.52 5.93
C GLU A 20 -16.91 2.49 4.74
N ILE A 21 -15.81 2.85 4.06
CA ILE A 21 -15.86 3.68 2.85
C ILE A 21 -16.60 2.97 1.73
N LEU A 22 -16.28 1.70 1.46
CA LEU A 22 -16.95 0.93 0.41
C LEU A 22 -18.43 0.74 0.70
N GLU A 23 -18.80 0.42 1.94
CA GLU A 23 -20.21 0.30 2.35
C GLU A 23 -21.00 1.59 2.12
N LYS A 24 -20.39 2.74 2.44
CA LYS A 24 -20.99 4.06 2.21
C LYS A 24 -21.16 4.33 0.71
N VAL A 25 -20.11 4.10 -0.08
CA VAL A 25 -20.14 4.35 -1.53
C VAL A 25 -21.15 3.44 -2.22
N CYS A 26 -21.22 2.15 -1.87
CA CYS A 26 -22.23 1.24 -2.41
C CYS A 26 -23.66 1.70 -2.09
N ARG A 27 -23.90 2.22 -0.88
CA ARG A 27 -25.21 2.76 -0.50
C ARG A 27 -25.60 4.00 -1.32
N GLU A 28 -24.64 4.85 -1.63
CA GLU A 28 -24.86 6.10 -2.37
C GLU A 28 -24.93 5.90 -3.89
N ARG A 29 -24.15 4.95 -4.44
CA ARG A 29 -23.96 4.76 -5.89
C ARG A 29 -24.55 3.47 -6.45
N GLY A 30 -25.07 2.57 -5.60
CA GLY A 30 -25.62 1.26 -6.00
C GLY A 30 -24.56 0.19 -6.28
N GLY A 31 -23.28 0.48 -6.06
CA GLY A 31 -22.14 -0.42 -6.28
C GLY A 31 -20.86 0.36 -6.57
N VAL A 32 -19.72 -0.34 -6.53
CA VAL A 32 -18.41 0.22 -6.91
C VAL A 32 -17.45 -0.89 -7.30
N GLU A 33 -16.56 -0.62 -8.25
CA GLU A 33 -15.46 -1.53 -8.58
C GLU A 33 -14.24 -1.22 -7.72
N THR A 34 -13.51 -2.23 -7.27
CA THR A 34 -12.20 -2.06 -6.63
C THR A 34 -11.11 -2.51 -7.61
N LEU A 35 -10.01 -1.75 -7.69
CA LEU A 35 -8.80 -2.19 -8.39
C LEU A 35 -8.05 -3.18 -7.49
N GLY A 36 -8.17 -4.47 -7.81
CA GLY A 36 -7.71 -5.55 -6.96
C GLY A 36 -8.55 -5.71 -5.69
N ALA A 37 -8.15 -6.66 -4.84
CA ALA A 37 -8.82 -6.91 -3.56
C ALA A 37 -8.55 -5.76 -2.58
N VAL A 38 -9.61 -5.20 -1.99
CA VAL A 38 -9.48 -4.12 -0.99
C VAL A 38 -8.73 -4.57 0.27
N VAL A 39 -8.88 -5.85 0.64
CA VAL A 39 -8.20 -6.52 1.76
C VAL A 39 -7.92 -7.98 1.43
N HIS A 40 -6.93 -8.58 2.09
CA HIS A 40 -6.58 -10.00 1.95
C HIS A 40 -7.45 -10.90 2.86
N ASN A 41 -8.79 -10.79 2.76
CA ASN A 41 -9.73 -11.62 3.54
C ASN A 41 -10.96 -12.01 2.72
N GLN A 42 -11.09 -13.32 2.42
CA GLN A 42 -12.18 -13.85 1.58
C GLN A 42 -13.58 -13.61 2.14
N GLN A 43 -13.77 -13.72 3.46
CA GLN A 43 -15.08 -13.48 4.08
C GLN A 43 -15.51 -12.02 3.95
N VAL A 44 -14.56 -11.09 4.08
CA VAL A 44 -14.81 -9.66 3.85
C VAL A 44 -15.14 -9.40 2.39
N LEU A 45 -14.39 -9.98 1.46
CA LEU A 45 -14.64 -9.83 0.02
C LEU A 45 -16.03 -10.36 -0.36
N GLN A 46 -16.46 -11.51 0.17
CA GLN A 46 -17.80 -12.06 -0.08
C GLN A 46 -18.91 -11.16 0.48
N ARG A 47 -18.73 -10.62 1.69
CA ARG A 47 -19.68 -9.68 2.28
C ARG A 47 -19.81 -8.41 1.44
N LEU A 48 -18.69 -7.86 0.97
CA LEU A 48 -18.66 -6.68 0.11
C LEU A 48 -19.28 -6.95 -1.27
N ALA A 49 -19.06 -8.13 -1.84
CA ALA A 49 -19.70 -8.55 -3.09
C ALA A 49 -21.22 -8.58 -2.96
N GLY A 50 -21.75 -9.05 -1.82
CA GLY A 50 -23.19 -9.07 -1.53
C GLY A 50 -23.85 -7.68 -1.49
N ILE A 51 -23.07 -6.60 -1.38
CA ILE A 51 -23.56 -5.22 -1.39
C ILE A 51 -23.13 -4.44 -2.65
N GLY A 52 -22.68 -5.15 -3.71
CA GLY A 52 -22.39 -4.55 -5.01
C GLY A 52 -20.94 -4.09 -5.23
N VAL A 53 -19.99 -4.53 -4.39
CA VAL A 53 -18.56 -4.36 -4.69
C VAL A 53 -18.10 -5.41 -5.70
N LYS A 54 -17.50 -4.98 -6.81
CA LYS A 54 -16.90 -5.87 -7.82
C LYS A 54 -15.38 -5.69 -7.84
N VAL A 55 -14.61 -6.75 -8.04
CA VAL A 55 -13.15 -6.66 -8.12
C VAL A 55 -12.72 -6.66 -9.58
N ALA A 56 -12.11 -5.58 -10.04
CA ALA A 56 -11.42 -5.49 -11.32
C ALA A 56 -9.98 -5.99 -11.16
N LYS A 57 -9.45 -6.75 -12.13
CA LYS A 57 -8.07 -7.22 -12.07
C LYS A 57 -7.12 -6.13 -12.55
N ASP A 58 -7.49 -5.51 -13.67
CA ASP A 58 -6.73 -4.44 -14.29
C ASP A 58 -7.57 -3.18 -14.45
N ILE A 59 -6.91 -2.05 -14.67
CA ILE A 59 -7.58 -0.76 -14.92
C ILE A 59 -8.52 -0.89 -16.13
N ASP A 60 -8.11 -1.66 -17.14
CA ASP A 60 -8.87 -1.88 -18.38
C ASP A 60 -10.18 -2.63 -18.19
N ASP A 61 -10.32 -3.38 -17.09
CA ASP A 61 -11.55 -4.09 -16.73
C ASP A 61 -12.59 -3.18 -16.05
N ILE A 62 -12.25 -1.94 -15.71
CA ILE A 62 -13.14 -1.02 -15.02
C ILE A 62 -14.18 -0.47 -16.00
N GLU A 63 -15.46 -0.77 -15.74
CA GLU A 63 -16.60 -0.30 -16.55
C GLU A 63 -17.32 0.90 -15.93
N GLY A 64 -17.14 1.12 -14.63
CA GLY A 64 -17.82 2.13 -13.84
C GLY A 64 -17.23 3.53 -13.97
N LYS A 65 -18.00 4.52 -13.47
CA LYS A 65 -17.55 5.92 -13.36
C LYS A 65 -16.66 6.17 -12.15
N ALA A 66 -16.51 5.19 -11.26
CA ALA A 66 -15.68 5.27 -10.08
C ALA A 66 -15.02 3.94 -9.77
N VAL A 67 -13.79 3.99 -9.29
CA VAL A 67 -13.04 2.82 -8.82
C VAL A 67 -12.44 3.10 -7.45
N ALA A 68 -12.52 2.12 -6.57
CA ALA A 68 -11.86 2.15 -5.28
C ALA A 68 -10.46 1.52 -5.35
N ILE A 69 -9.46 2.24 -4.86
CA ILE A 69 -8.10 1.70 -4.69
C ILE A 69 -7.97 1.07 -3.31
N SER A 70 -7.17 0.00 -3.18
CA SER A 70 -7.06 -0.78 -1.93
C SER A 70 -6.41 -0.01 -0.78
N SER A 71 -6.51 -0.56 0.45
CA SER A 71 -5.87 0.03 1.63
C SER A 71 -4.34 0.10 1.56
N HIS A 72 -3.72 -0.66 0.65
CA HIS A 72 -2.28 -0.70 0.40
C HIS A 72 -1.80 0.45 -0.50
N GLY A 73 -2.72 1.27 -1.01
CA GLY A 73 -2.42 2.34 -1.94
C GLY A 73 -2.00 1.83 -3.32
N VAL A 74 -1.72 2.79 -4.21
CA VAL A 74 -1.23 2.55 -5.56
C VAL A 74 -0.09 3.52 -5.89
N ALA A 75 0.63 3.24 -6.97
CA ALA A 75 1.65 4.13 -7.50
C ALA A 75 1.02 5.36 -8.17
N PRO A 76 1.71 6.52 -8.25
CA PRO A 76 1.20 7.74 -8.90
C PRO A 76 0.71 7.49 -10.33
N GLU A 77 1.42 6.67 -11.10
CA GLU A 77 1.10 6.39 -12.51
C GLU A 77 -0.23 5.63 -12.64
N VAL A 78 -0.59 4.82 -11.65
CA VAL A 78 -1.89 4.15 -11.61
C VAL A 78 -3.01 5.16 -11.38
N GLU A 79 -2.83 6.11 -10.46
CA GLU A 79 -3.81 7.18 -10.27
C GLU A 79 -3.98 8.04 -11.53
N GLU A 80 -2.87 8.37 -12.19
CA GLU A 80 -2.88 9.16 -13.43
C GLU A 80 -3.63 8.44 -14.55
N LYS A 81 -3.42 7.12 -14.71
CA LYS A 81 -4.17 6.31 -15.69
C LYS A 81 -5.67 6.30 -15.42
N ILE A 82 -6.07 6.16 -14.16
CA ILE A 82 -7.50 6.19 -13.78
C ILE A 82 -8.09 7.58 -14.07
N LYS A 83 -7.39 8.65 -13.67
CA LYS A 83 -7.82 10.03 -13.92
C LYS A 83 -7.90 10.36 -15.42
N ALA A 84 -6.96 9.87 -16.23
CA ALA A 84 -6.97 10.05 -17.68
C ALA A 84 -8.21 9.44 -18.36
N ARG A 85 -8.78 8.39 -17.77
CA ARG A 85 -10.04 7.77 -18.22
C ARG A 85 -11.29 8.46 -17.67
N LYS A 86 -11.15 9.57 -16.93
CA LYS A 86 -12.24 10.30 -16.28
C LYS A 86 -13.06 9.44 -15.31
N ILE A 87 -12.38 8.51 -14.64
CA ILE A 87 -12.95 7.65 -13.60
C ILE A 87 -12.63 8.29 -12.24
N ASP A 88 -13.64 8.43 -11.37
CA ASP A 88 -13.46 8.92 -10.01
C ASP A 88 -12.67 7.91 -9.16
N ILE A 89 -11.72 8.38 -8.36
CA ILE A 89 -11.02 7.52 -7.40
C ILE A 89 -11.72 7.60 -6.04
N VAL A 90 -12.12 6.43 -5.52
CA VAL A 90 -12.52 6.25 -4.13
C VAL A 90 -11.30 5.75 -3.35
N ASP A 91 -10.66 6.65 -2.63
CA ASP A 91 -9.41 6.34 -1.95
C ASP A 91 -9.62 5.65 -0.59
N THR A 92 -9.39 4.33 -0.57
CA THR A 92 -9.45 3.53 0.67
C THR A 92 -8.07 3.32 1.32
N THR A 93 -7.01 3.93 0.78
CA THR A 93 -5.64 3.80 1.28
C THR A 93 -5.56 4.09 2.78
N CYS A 94 -4.82 3.26 3.50
CA CYS A 94 -4.61 3.45 4.92
C CYS A 94 -3.82 4.76 5.15
N PRO A 95 -4.22 5.63 6.11
CA PRO A 95 -3.48 6.86 6.39
C PRO A 95 -1.99 6.66 6.75
N PHE A 96 -1.62 5.49 7.29
CA PHE A 96 -0.20 5.16 7.52
C PHE A 96 0.55 4.89 6.22
N VAL A 97 -0.10 4.25 5.24
CA VAL A 97 0.45 4.05 3.90
C VAL A 97 0.57 5.39 3.16
N HIS A 98 -0.40 6.29 3.26
CA HIS A 98 -0.25 7.63 2.70
C HIS A 98 0.94 8.40 3.27
N ARG A 99 1.18 8.30 4.59
CA ARG A 99 2.37 8.90 5.21
C ARG A 99 3.65 8.30 4.62
N LEU A 100 3.66 7.00 4.39
CA LEU A 100 4.78 6.28 3.79
C LEU A 100 5.04 6.73 2.34
N GLN A 101 4.00 6.82 1.50
CA GLN A 101 4.06 7.34 0.13
C GLN A 101 4.57 8.80 0.08
N ALA A 102 4.03 9.66 0.96
CA ALA A 102 4.46 11.06 1.06
C ALA A 102 5.93 11.18 1.53
N ALA A 103 6.36 10.32 2.46
CA ALA A 103 7.75 10.28 2.91
C ALA A 103 8.70 9.82 1.79
N ALA A 104 8.32 8.78 1.03
CA ALA A 104 9.09 8.32 -0.13
C ALA A 104 9.30 9.44 -1.14
N ARG A 105 8.23 10.14 -1.51
CA ARG A 105 8.30 11.31 -2.41
C ARG A 105 9.20 12.40 -1.87
N ARG A 106 9.04 12.78 -0.60
CA ARG A 106 9.85 13.83 0.03
C ARG A 106 11.34 13.48 0.04
N LEU A 107 11.69 12.23 0.34
CA LEU A 107 13.07 11.77 0.34
C LEU A 107 13.66 11.76 -1.08
N ALA A 108 12.91 11.27 -2.06
CA ALA A 108 13.32 11.25 -3.47
C ALA A 108 13.57 12.67 -4.01
N GLN A 109 12.68 13.62 -3.70
CA GLN A 109 12.81 15.03 -4.08
C GLN A 109 13.98 15.71 -3.37
N ALA A 110 14.29 15.30 -2.14
CA ALA A 110 15.45 15.78 -1.40
C ALA A 110 16.78 15.13 -1.86
N GLY A 111 16.75 14.23 -2.85
CA GLY A 111 17.94 13.62 -3.44
C GLY A 111 18.51 12.43 -2.65
N PHE A 112 17.67 11.73 -1.88
CA PHE A 112 18.04 10.47 -1.24
C PHE A 112 17.71 9.28 -2.16
N LEU A 113 18.51 8.21 -2.06
CA LEU A 113 18.02 6.86 -2.38
C LEU A 113 16.99 6.47 -1.32
N VAL A 114 15.78 6.13 -1.75
CA VAL A 114 14.69 5.70 -0.87
C VAL A 114 14.74 4.18 -0.75
N VAL A 115 15.20 3.69 0.40
CA VAL A 115 15.18 2.25 0.68
C VAL A 115 13.92 1.92 1.47
N ILE A 116 13.12 1.00 0.97
CA ILE A 116 11.93 0.47 1.64
C ILE A 116 12.29 -0.92 2.18
N TYR A 117 12.42 -1.03 3.49
CA TYR A 117 12.53 -2.32 4.17
C TYR A 117 11.20 -3.05 4.07
N GLY A 118 11.14 -4.06 3.21
CA GLY A 118 9.90 -4.78 2.90
C GLY A 118 10.03 -5.73 1.72
N ASP A 119 9.00 -6.53 1.52
CA ASP A 119 8.91 -7.46 0.40
C ASP A 119 8.64 -6.70 -0.91
N ALA A 120 9.59 -6.77 -1.85
CA ALA A 120 9.53 -6.06 -3.14
C ALA A 120 8.34 -6.48 -4.02
N ASP A 121 7.78 -7.68 -3.78
CA ASP A 121 6.62 -8.18 -4.51
C ASP A 121 5.28 -7.81 -3.85
N HIS A 122 5.31 -7.27 -2.64
CA HIS A 122 4.11 -6.85 -1.94
C HIS A 122 3.48 -5.59 -2.56
N THR A 123 2.15 -5.58 -2.67
CA THR A 123 1.38 -4.49 -3.32
C THR A 123 1.64 -3.13 -2.68
N GLU A 124 1.65 -3.05 -1.35
CA GLU A 124 2.02 -1.83 -0.60
C GLU A 124 3.40 -1.30 -1.01
N VAL A 125 4.41 -2.19 -1.06
CA VAL A 125 5.80 -1.81 -1.33
C VAL A 125 5.94 -1.33 -2.77
N ARG A 126 5.34 -2.02 -3.73
CA ARG A 126 5.28 -1.57 -5.14
C ARG A 126 4.57 -0.23 -5.27
N GLY A 127 3.48 -0.04 -4.54
CA GLY A 127 2.76 1.23 -4.48
C GLY A 127 3.67 2.36 -4.01
N VAL A 128 4.35 2.18 -2.88
CA VAL A 128 5.28 3.18 -2.29
C VAL A 128 6.50 3.43 -3.18
N LEU A 129 7.06 2.41 -3.84
CA LEU A 129 8.17 2.57 -4.78
C LEU A 129 7.85 3.55 -5.91
N GLY A 130 6.61 3.54 -6.42
CA GLY A 130 6.17 4.50 -7.44
C GLY A 130 6.26 5.96 -6.96
N TRP A 131 6.11 6.21 -5.67
CA TRP A 131 6.26 7.55 -5.08
C TRP A 131 7.71 7.98 -4.92
N ALA A 132 8.69 7.08 -5.09
CA ALA A 132 10.11 7.38 -4.97
C ALA A 132 10.73 7.96 -6.26
N GLU A 133 9.94 8.31 -7.28
CA GLU A 133 10.39 8.99 -8.52
C GLU A 133 11.59 8.27 -9.19
N GLY A 134 11.57 6.93 -9.22
CA GLY A 134 12.64 6.10 -9.79
C GLY A 134 13.91 5.98 -8.93
N LYS A 135 13.93 6.59 -7.73
CA LYS A 135 15.05 6.54 -6.77
C LYS A 135 14.76 5.58 -5.62
N GLY A 136 13.93 4.56 -5.86
CA GLY A 136 13.48 3.59 -4.86
C GLY A 136 14.19 2.25 -4.98
N LEU A 137 14.47 1.61 -3.85
CA LEU A 137 14.88 0.21 -3.75
C LEU A 137 14.07 -0.44 -2.63
N ALA A 138 13.50 -1.61 -2.88
CA ALA A 138 12.89 -2.43 -1.83
C ALA A 138 13.76 -3.66 -1.58
N THR A 139 14.06 -3.93 -0.32
CA THR A 139 14.81 -5.13 0.08
C THR A 139 14.58 -5.45 1.56
N LEU A 140 14.82 -6.71 1.92
CA LEU A 140 14.91 -7.18 3.31
C LEU A 140 16.36 -7.43 3.75
N ASP A 141 17.34 -7.32 2.83
CA ASP A 141 18.76 -7.57 3.08
C ASP A 141 19.57 -6.30 2.77
N GLU A 142 20.24 -5.76 3.79
CA GLU A 142 21.06 -4.56 3.67
C GLU A 142 22.18 -4.71 2.62
N LYS A 143 22.61 -5.94 2.35
CA LYS A 143 23.65 -6.25 1.37
C LYS A 143 23.29 -5.82 -0.04
N ASP A 144 22.01 -5.73 -0.37
CA ASP A 144 21.58 -5.27 -1.68
C ASP A 144 21.90 -3.79 -1.91
N ILE A 145 21.94 -3.00 -0.84
CA ILE A 145 22.32 -1.58 -0.90
C ILE A 145 23.83 -1.46 -1.17
N PHE A 146 24.65 -2.31 -0.53
CA PHE A 146 26.11 -2.29 -0.70
C PHE A 146 26.58 -2.77 -2.08
N LYS A 147 25.72 -3.45 -2.85
CA LYS A 147 26.00 -3.85 -4.25
C LYS A 147 25.76 -2.72 -5.25
N LEU A 148 25.19 -1.59 -4.84
CA LEU A 148 24.90 -0.48 -5.75
C LEU A 148 26.18 0.26 -6.15
N GLU A 149 26.31 0.50 -7.46
CA GLU A 149 27.40 1.29 -8.02
C GLU A 149 26.86 2.50 -8.80
N PRO A 150 27.27 3.74 -8.46
CA PRO A 150 28.08 4.10 -7.29
C PRO A 150 27.30 3.92 -5.98
N LEU A 151 28.02 3.73 -4.87
CA LEU A 151 27.39 3.69 -3.54
C LEU A 151 26.65 5.01 -3.27
N PRO A 152 25.38 4.94 -2.81
CA PRO A 152 24.57 6.12 -2.56
C PRO A 152 25.11 6.93 -1.37
N ARG A 153 25.29 8.23 -1.56
CA ARG A 153 25.78 9.14 -0.51
C ARG A 153 24.72 9.53 0.52
N ARG A 154 23.44 9.40 0.16
CA ARG A 154 22.29 9.82 0.98
C ARG A 154 21.22 8.74 0.87
N ILE A 155 20.92 8.08 1.98
CA ILE A 155 19.93 7.01 2.05
C ILE A 155 18.84 7.42 3.02
N GLY A 156 17.59 7.33 2.59
CA GLY A 156 16.42 7.45 3.46
C GLY A 156 15.76 6.09 3.56
N VAL A 157 15.66 5.54 4.78
CA VAL A 157 15.09 4.21 4.99
C VAL A 157 13.67 4.35 5.52
N LEU A 158 12.74 3.65 4.90
CA LEU A 158 11.34 3.51 5.27
C LEU A 158 11.02 2.03 5.52
N SER A 159 9.95 1.72 6.26
CA SER A 159 9.52 0.34 6.50
C SER A 159 8.12 0.12 5.94
N GLN A 160 7.91 -1.04 5.30
CA GLN A 160 6.57 -1.56 5.03
C GLN A 160 5.79 -1.67 6.35
N THR A 161 4.51 -1.31 6.34
CA THR A 161 3.71 -1.10 7.55
C THR A 161 3.45 -2.38 8.37
N THR A 162 3.59 -3.54 7.74
CA THR A 162 3.38 -4.86 8.34
C THR A 162 4.65 -5.55 8.81
N GLN A 163 5.82 -4.91 8.68
CA GLN A 163 7.08 -5.47 9.14
C GLN A 163 7.23 -5.42 10.67
N ILE A 164 8.02 -6.33 11.21
CA ILE A 164 8.31 -6.39 12.64
C ILE A 164 9.28 -5.25 13.00
N PRO A 165 8.95 -4.38 13.97
CA PRO A 165 9.81 -3.24 14.32
C PRO A 165 11.23 -3.61 14.72
N ALA A 166 11.42 -4.73 15.44
CA ALA A 166 12.73 -5.20 15.85
C ALA A 166 13.64 -5.56 14.66
N ASP A 167 13.06 -6.18 13.63
CA ASP A 167 13.81 -6.57 12.43
C ASP A 167 14.19 -5.34 11.60
N PHE A 168 13.29 -4.37 11.50
CA PHE A 168 13.60 -3.08 10.88
C PHE A 168 14.75 -2.35 11.59
N VAL A 169 14.74 -2.32 12.92
CA VAL A 169 15.84 -1.71 13.70
C VAL A 169 17.16 -2.43 13.44
N ASN A 170 17.14 -3.76 13.40
CA ASN A 170 18.34 -4.55 13.08
C ASN A 170 18.86 -4.29 11.67
N PHE A 171 17.97 -4.20 10.68
CA PHE A 171 18.32 -3.84 9.30
C PHE A 171 19.02 -2.47 9.23
N VAL A 172 18.44 -1.45 9.87
CA VAL A 172 19.02 -0.10 9.90
C VAL A 172 20.37 -0.09 10.62
N LYS A 173 20.52 -0.84 11.71
CA LYS A 173 21.80 -0.94 12.44
C LYS A 173 22.91 -1.45 11.53
N LYS A 174 22.69 -2.55 10.81
CA LYS A 174 23.68 -3.13 9.89
C LYS A 174 24.00 -2.25 8.68
N LEU A 175 23.12 -1.31 8.34
CA LEU A 175 23.36 -0.34 7.27
C LEU A 175 24.30 0.80 7.71
N ILE A 176 24.34 1.09 9.02
CA ILE A 176 25.11 2.19 9.60
C ILE A 176 26.47 1.69 10.15
N ASP A 177 26.51 0.46 10.65
CA ASP A 177 27.73 -0.22 11.13
C ASP A 177 28.67 -0.58 9.96
#